data_AF-A0A7J9CAA5-F1
#
_entry.id   AF-A0A7J9CAA5-F1
#
_cell.length_a   1.000
_cell.length_b   1.000
_cell.length_c   1.000
_cell.angle_alpha   90.00
_cell.angle_beta   90.00
_cell.angle_gamma   90.00
#
_symmetry.space_group_name_H-M   'P 1'
#
loop_
_entity.id
_entity.type
_entity.pdbx_description
1 polymer ?
#
loop_
_entity_poly.entity_id
_entity_poly.type
_entity_poly.pdbx_seq_one_letter_code
_entity_poly.pdbx_strand_id
1 'polypeptide(L)'
;MLMSKDMGSNSKPSTSINKTITANGNGIIEGDGATVESLSNIVNECIVVLTYPPDLHNDFRRSMQNMVEMMLKHNSNIDWDFMEELVFCYLNLNDKKCYKFILSAFVDLVVDLHQNDIKIPMKFPNNVRDHKRSMRTRHNV
;
A
#
# COMPACT_ATOMS: atom_id res chain seq x y z
N MET A 1 36.08 -57.99 6.00
CA MET A 1 34.86 -57.68 6.76
C MET A 1 33.74 -57.40 5.76
N LEU A 2 32.51 -57.71 6.17
CA LEU A 2 31.28 -57.94 5.42
C LEU A 2 30.76 -56.81 4.50
N MET A 3 29.80 -57.24 3.67
CA MET A 3 29.06 -56.62 2.57
C MET A 3 28.05 -55.53 2.99
N SER A 4 27.61 -54.70 2.00
CA SER A 4 26.25 -54.15 1.71
C SER A 4 26.40 -52.82 0.96
N LYS A 5 26.03 -52.62 -0.33
CA LYS A 5 24.72 -52.67 -1.03
C LYS A 5 23.66 -51.76 -0.39
N ASP A 6 23.27 -50.69 -1.10
CA ASP A 6 21.89 -50.24 -1.44
C ASP A 6 22.00 -48.90 -2.22
N MET A 7 21.57 -48.77 -3.49
CA MET A 7 20.21 -48.77 -4.07
C MET A 7 19.39 -47.51 -3.75
N GLY A 8 19.37 -46.59 -4.72
CA GLY A 8 18.25 -45.75 -5.18
C GLY A 8 17.35 -45.01 -4.19
N SER A 9 17.20 -43.69 -4.40
CA SER A 9 15.94 -43.11 -4.89
C SER A 9 16.05 -41.60 -5.11
N ASN A 10 15.67 -41.19 -6.31
CA ASN A 10 15.34 -39.82 -6.69
C ASN A 10 13.96 -39.46 -6.13
N SER A 11 13.86 -38.41 -5.32
CA SER A 11 12.58 -37.84 -4.91
C SER A 11 12.60 -36.33 -5.13
N LYS A 12 11.82 -35.91 -6.14
CA LYS A 12 11.39 -34.52 -6.36
C LYS A 12 10.52 -34.07 -5.18
N PRO A 13 10.61 -32.82 -4.71
CA PRO A 13 9.63 -32.30 -3.77
C PRO A 13 8.36 -31.87 -4.53
N SER A 14 7.36 -32.74 -4.54
CA SER A 14 5.97 -32.34 -4.81
C SER A 14 5.38 -31.78 -3.52
N THR A 15 5.27 -30.46 -3.40
CA THR A 15 4.52 -29.84 -2.29
C THR A 15 3.11 -29.53 -2.79
N SER A 16 2.22 -30.52 -2.66
CA SER A 16 0.77 -30.33 -2.76
C SER A 16 0.30 -29.65 -1.48
N ILE A 17 -0.16 -28.40 -1.57
CA ILE A 17 -0.84 -27.72 -0.46
C ILE A 17 -2.33 -27.71 -0.80
N ASN A 18 -3.03 -28.79 -0.49
CA ASN A 18 -4.48 -28.79 -0.35
C ASN A 18 -4.81 -28.45 1.11
N LYS A 19 -4.96 -27.14 1.42
CA LYS A 19 -5.58 -26.72 2.67
C LYS A 19 -7.10 -26.86 2.54
N THR A 20 -7.65 -27.88 3.19
CA THR A 20 -9.08 -28.03 3.43
C THR A 20 -9.55 -26.89 4.33
N ILE A 21 -10.35 -25.96 3.80
CA ILE A 21 -11.11 -25.02 4.61
C ILE A 21 -12.46 -25.67 4.90
N THR A 22 -12.61 -26.23 6.10
CA THR A 22 -13.91 -26.61 6.66
C THR A 22 -14.65 -25.32 7.03
N ALA A 23 -15.49 -24.82 6.12
CA ALA A 23 -16.46 -23.78 6.43
C ALA A 23 -17.68 -24.44 7.07
N ASN A 24 -17.73 -24.45 8.40
CA ASN A 24 -18.94 -24.75 9.16
C ASN A 24 -19.90 -23.56 9.01
N GLY A 25 -20.80 -23.64 8.03
CA GLY A 25 -21.92 -22.71 7.88
C GLY A 25 -23.23 -23.45 8.06
N ASN A 26 -23.76 -23.46 9.30
CA ASN A 26 -25.16 -23.82 9.52
C ASN A 26 -26.03 -22.66 9.02
N GLY A 27 -26.60 -22.82 7.82
CA GLY A 27 -27.63 -21.94 7.27
C GLY A 27 -28.72 -22.79 6.64
N ILE A 28 -29.78 -23.04 7.40
CA ILE A 28 -31.01 -23.65 6.90
C ILE A 28 -31.67 -22.60 6.01
N ILE A 29 -31.84 -22.90 4.72
CA ILE A 29 -32.66 -22.12 3.80
C ILE A 29 -33.71 -23.09 3.24
N GLU A 30 -34.89 -23.10 3.86
CA GLU A 30 -36.10 -23.68 3.28
C GLU A 30 -36.65 -22.67 2.28
N GLY A 31 -36.87 -23.09 1.03
CA GLY A 31 -37.56 -22.26 0.04
C GLY A 31 -37.22 -22.57 -1.41
N ASP A 32 -38.03 -23.44 -2.01
CA ASP A 32 -38.46 -23.48 -3.42
C ASP A 32 -37.40 -23.37 -4.55
N GLY A 33 -37.23 -24.50 -5.25
CA GLY A 33 -37.25 -24.48 -6.73
C GLY A 33 -36.11 -23.81 -7.50
N ALA A 34 -34.85 -23.98 -7.10
CA ALA A 34 -33.72 -23.83 -8.02
C ALA A 34 -32.72 -24.95 -7.78
N THR A 35 -32.41 -25.70 -8.83
CA THR A 35 -31.38 -26.75 -8.84
C THR A 35 -30.11 -26.19 -8.23
N VAL A 36 -29.80 -26.62 -7.02
CA VAL A 36 -28.51 -26.39 -6.35
C VAL A 36 -27.46 -27.20 -7.09
N GLU A 37 -27.12 -26.76 -8.30
CA GLU A 37 -25.93 -27.25 -8.97
C GLU A 37 -24.76 -26.90 -8.06
N SER A 38 -24.21 -27.96 -7.49
CA SER A 38 -23.18 -27.95 -6.47
C SER A 38 -22.17 -26.86 -6.76
N LEU A 39 -21.96 -25.94 -5.82
CA LEU A 39 -20.94 -24.88 -5.91
C LEU A 39 -19.57 -25.47 -6.32
N SER A 40 -19.32 -26.76 -5.99
CA SER A 40 -18.16 -27.53 -6.46
C SER A 40 -17.99 -27.58 -7.97
N ASN A 41 -19.08 -27.69 -8.75
CA ASN A 41 -19.03 -27.73 -10.21
C ASN A 41 -18.60 -26.38 -10.77
N ILE A 42 -19.05 -25.28 -10.15
CA ILE A 42 -18.66 -23.91 -10.52
C ILE A 42 -17.17 -23.66 -10.21
N VAL A 43 -16.66 -24.12 -9.06
CA VAL A 43 -15.23 -23.96 -8.73
C VAL A 43 -14.34 -24.80 -9.65
N ASN A 44 -14.83 -25.95 -10.12
CA ASN A 44 -14.10 -26.82 -11.06
C ASN A 44 -14.01 -26.25 -12.49
N GLU A 45 -14.87 -25.29 -12.85
CA GLU A 45 -14.81 -24.56 -14.12
C GLU A 45 -14.14 -23.18 -14.01
N CYS A 46 -13.67 -22.79 -12.82
CA CYS A 46 -13.01 -21.51 -12.61
C CYS A 46 -11.49 -21.58 -12.85
N ILE A 47 -10.99 -20.75 -13.76
CA ILE A 47 -9.56 -20.51 -13.94
C ILE A 47 -9.16 -19.29 -13.10
N VAL A 48 -8.28 -19.50 -12.13
CA VAL A 48 -7.65 -18.39 -11.40
C VAL A 48 -6.52 -17.83 -12.26
N VAL A 49 -6.75 -16.66 -12.84
CA VAL A 49 -5.71 -15.90 -13.55
C VAL A 49 -5.04 -14.97 -12.55
N LEU A 50 -3.78 -15.25 -12.21
CA LEU A 50 -2.98 -14.36 -11.39
C LEU A 50 -2.43 -13.23 -12.27
N THR A 51 -3.16 -12.12 -12.34
CA THR A 51 -2.72 -10.92 -13.04
C THR A 51 -1.84 -10.10 -12.11
N TYR A 52 -0.52 -10.11 -12.34
CA TYR A 52 0.34 -9.07 -11.77
C TYR A 52 0.09 -7.79 -12.56
N PRO A 53 -0.09 -6.64 -11.90
CA PRO A 53 -0.19 -5.40 -12.62
C PRO A 53 1.08 -5.17 -13.45
N PRO A 54 0.95 -4.53 -14.62
CA PRO A 54 2.07 -4.29 -15.52
C PRO A 54 3.18 -3.45 -14.88
N ASP A 55 2.85 -2.67 -13.83
CA ASP A 55 3.81 -1.86 -13.08
C ASP A 55 3.51 -1.86 -11.57
N LEU A 56 4.06 -2.86 -10.88
CA LEU A 56 3.95 -3.00 -9.42
C LEU A 56 4.47 -1.76 -8.67
N HIS A 57 5.49 -1.08 -9.19
CA HIS A 57 6.06 0.10 -8.54
C HIS A 57 5.04 1.23 -8.50
N ASN A 58 4.49 1.59 -9.67
CA ASN A 58 3.53 2.68 -9.76
C ASN A 58 2.23 2.39 -9.00
N ASP A 59 1.81 1.13 -8.95
CA ASP A 59 0.62 0.73 -8.20
C ASP A 59 0.81 0.87 -6.68
N PHE A 60 1.94 0.40 -6.14
CA PHE A 60 2.26 0.61 -4.72
C PHE A 60 2.33 2.09 -4.39
N ARG A 61 3.02 2.88 -5.24
CA ARG A 61 3.18 4.31 -5.04
C ARG A 61 1.83 5.02 -5.00
N ARG A 62 0.96 4.76 -5.98
CA ARG A 62 -0.38 5.36 -6.04
C ARG A 62 -1.24 4.97 -4.83
N SER A 63 -1.16 3.71 -4.40
CA SER A 63 -1.91 3.26 -3.23
C SER A 63 -1.43 3.95 -1.94
N MET A 64 -0.12 4.08 -1.75
CA MET A 64 0.44 4.80 -0.60
C MET A 64 0.08 6.30 -0.63
N GLN A 65 0.17 6.94 -1.81
CA GLN A 65 -0.24 8.33 -2.01
C GLN A 65 -1.68 8.58 -1.57
N ASN A 66 -2.62 7.73 -2.02
CA ASN A 66 -4.03 7.86 -1.63
C ASN A 66 -4.22 7.80 -0.11
N MET A 67 -3.47 6.94 0.59
CA MET A 67 -3.54 6.83 2.06
C MET A 67 -2.99 8.07 2.75
N VAL A 68 -1.83 8.59 2.28
CA VAL A 68 -1.23 9.81 2.83
C VAL A 68 -2.11 11.03 2.57
N GLU A 69 -2.70 11.17 1.39
CA GLU A 69 -3.62 12.25 1.06
C GLU A 69 -4.86 12.26 1.96
N MET A 70 -5.38 11.09 2.34
CA MET A 70 -6.48 11.01 3.31
C MET A 70 -6.05 11.54 4.68
N MET A 71 -4.85 11.22 5.13
CA MET A 71 -4.33 11.71 6.42
C MET A 71 -4.03 13.22 6.39
N LEU A 72 -3.46 13.74 5.30
CA LEU A 72 -3.17 15.17 5.13
C LEU A 72 -4.43 16.05 5.04
N LYS A 73 -5.59 15.48 4.67
CA LYS A 73 -6.87 16.21 4.76
C LYS A 73 -7.27 16.50 6.21
N HIS A 74 -6.81 15.69 7.14
CA HIS A 74 -7.11 15.83 8.57
C HIS A 74 -5.99 16.53 9.34
N ASN A 75 -4.73 16.40 8.88
CA ASN A 75 -3.54 16.93 9.53
C ASN A 75 -2.73 17.81 8.57
N SER A 76 -2.23 18.96 9.04
CA SER A 76 -1.44 19.89 8.22
C SER A 76 0.01 19.47 8.00
N ASN A 77 0.47 18.39 8.64
CA ASN A 77 1.84 17.88 8.55
C ASN A 77 1.83 16.36 8.36
N ILE A 78 2.89 15.85 7.75
CA ILE A 78 3.18 14.44 7.57
C ILE A 78 3.57 13.85 8.93
N ASP A 79 2.82 12.85 9.37
CA ASP A 79 3.17 12.02 10.52
C ASP A 79 4.15 10.92 10.08
N TRP A 80 5.39 11.01 10.55
CA TRP A 80 6.44 10.05 10.19
C TRP A 80 6.26 8.68 10.84
N ASP A 81 5.61 8.61 12.01
CA ASP A 81 5.32 7.33 12.67
C ASP A 81 4.29 6.55 11.83
N PHE A 82 3.30 7.26 11.27
CA PHE A 82 2.37 6.69 10.31
C PHE A 82 3.06 6.22 9.02
N MET A 83 4.03 6.97 8.50
CA MET A 83 4.76 6.58 7.28
C MET A 83 5.58 5.30 7.48
N GLU A 84 6.18 5.12 8.67
CA GLU A 84 6.86 3.88 9.05
C GLU A 84 5.87 2.71 9.11
N GLU A 85 4.74 2.89 9.81
CA GLU A 85 3.72 1.84 9.92
C GLU A 85 3.15 1.48 8.54
N LEU A 86 2.94 2.47 7.68
CA LEU A 86 2.49 2.29 6.31
C LEU A 86 3.42 1.35 5.55
N VAL A 87 4.71 1.68 5.46
CA VAL A 87 5.66 0.84 4.72
C VAL A 87 5.83 -0.53 5.38
N PHE A 88 5.83 -0.61 6.70
CA PHE A 88 5.91 -1.86 7.44
C PHE A 88 4.73 -2.79 7.13
N CYS A 89 3.51 -2.26 7.06
CA CYS A 89 2.33 -3.02 6.67
C CYS A 89 2.46 -3.59 5.26
N TYR A 90 2.92 -2.79 4.29
CA TYR A 90 3.14 -3.29 2.92
C TYR A 90 4.19 -4.40 2.88
N LEU A 91 5.29 -4.29 3.64
CA LEU A 91 6.30 -5.35 3.69
C LEU A 91 5.75 -6.62 4.34
N ASN A 92 4.98 -6.53 5.43
CA ASN A 92 4.46 -7.71 6.11
C ASN A 92 3.35 -8.44 5.33
N LEU A 93 2.52 -7.70 4.60
CA LEU A 93 1.40 -8.26 3.83
C LEU A 93 1.82 -8.89 2.50
N ASN A 94 3.04 -8.61 2.01
CA ASN A 94 3.47 -9.01 0.68
C ASN A 94 4.65 -9.99 0.71
N ASP A 95 4.79 -10.77 -0.36
CA ASP A 95 5.96 -11.62 -0.57
C ASP A 95 7.24 -10.79 -0.70
N LYS A 96 8.37 -11.35 -0.25
CA LYS A 96 9.70 -10.71 -0.34
C LYS A 96 10.09 -10.29 -1.77
N LYS A 97 9.51 -10.94 -2.80
CA LYS A 97 9.71 -10.59 -4.21
C LYS A 97 9.23 -9.16 -4.53
N CYS A 98 8.23 -8.68 -3.80
CA CYS A 98 7.63 -7.37 -3.97
C CYS A 98 8.40 -6.26 -3.23
N TYR A 99 9.24 -6.59 -2.25
CA TYR A 99 9.86 -5.60 -1.34
C TYR A 99 10.65 -4.53 -2.08
N LYS A 100 11.43 -4.92 -3.10
CA LYS A 100 12.13 -3.99 -3.99
C LYS A 100 11.21 -2.90 -4.54
N PHE A 101 10.02 -3.27 -5.01
CA PHE A 101 9.07 -2.35 -5.63
C PHE A 101 8.37 -1.49 -4.58
N ILE A 102 8.02 -2.08 -3.43
CA ILE A 102 7.43 -1.38 -2.27
C ILE A 102 8.38 -0.31 -1.75
N LEU A 103 9.64 -0.65 -1.49
CA LEU A 103 10.65 0.28 -0.98
C LEU A 103 10.96 1.39 -1.99
N SER A 104 11.09 1.05 -3.27
CA SER A 104 11.28 2.05 -4.33
C SER A 104 10.11 3.04 -4.40
N ALA A 105 8.88 2.53 -4.40
CA ALA A 105 7.66 3.35 -4.43
C ALA A 105 7.54 4.26 -3.19
N PHE A 106 7.93 3.75 -2.03
CA PHE A 106 7.93 4.51 -0.78
C PHE A 106 8.96 5.63 -0.79
N VAL A 107 10.18 5.38 -1.26
CA VAL A 107 11.22 6.42 -1.37
C VAL A 107 10.78 7.53 -2.33
N ASP A 108 10.23 7.17 -3.49
CA ASP A 108 9.72 8.14 -4.46
C ASP A 108 8.58 8.98 -3.85
N LEU A 109 7.68 8.36 -3.10
CA LEU A 109 6.63 9.06 -2.36
C LEU A 109 7.21 10.06 -1.34
N VAL A 110 8.19 9.64 -0.53
CA VAL A 110 8.82 10.52 0.48
C VAL A 110 9.50 11.73 -0.18
N VAL A 111 10.17 11.51 -1.32
CA VAL A 111 10.78 12.59 -2.10
C VAL A 111 9.72 13.55 -2.63
N ASP A 112 8.61 13.04 -3.20
CA ASP A 112 7.50 13.85 -3.69
C ASP A 112 6.90 14.71 -2.56
N LEU A 113 6.68 14.12 -1.39
CA LEU A 113 6.15 14.82 -0.21
C LEU A 113 7.08 15.96 0.24
N HIS A 114 8.37 15.70 0.40
CA HIS A 114 9.35 16.70 0.81
C HIS A 114 9.44 17.87 -0.20
N GLN A 115 9.34 17.59 -1.50
CA GLN A 115 9.30 18.63 -2.52
C GLN A 115 8.02 19.47 -2.44
N ASN A 116 6.88 18.88 -2.06
CA ASN A 116 5.62 19.59 -1.92
C ASN A 116 5.62 20.51 -0.69
N ASP A 117 6.25 20.10 0.41
CA ASP A 117 6.43 20.94 1.60
C ASP A 117 7.34 22.16 1.30
N ILE A 118 8.39 21.98 0.50
CA ILE A 118 9.31 23.06 0.07
C ILE A 118 8.62 24.05 -0.89
N LYS A 119 7.60 23.60 -1.63
CA LYS A 119 6.87 24.43 -2.60
C LYS A 119 5.84 25.36 -1.97
N ILE A 120 5.62 25.33 -0.65
CA ILE A 120 4.93 26.43 0.05
C ILE A 120 5.84 27.64 -0.11
N PRO A 121 5.47 28.65 -0.93
CA PRO A 121 6.37 29.73 -1.22
C PRO A 121 6.61 30.46 0.10
N MET A 122 7.86 30.44 0.56
CA MET A 122 8.37 31.44 1.47
C MET A 122 8.11 32.79 0.80
N LYS A 123 6.94 33.37 1.08
CA LYS A 123 6.62 34.76 0.79
C LYS A 123 7.58 35.55 1.66
N PHE A 124 8.75 35.88 1.13
CA PHE A 124 9.57 36.94 1.69
C PHE A 124 8.64 38.15 1.84
N PRO A 125 8.43 38.67 3.06
CA PRO A 125 7.73 39.93 3.21
C PRO A 125 8.62 40.97 2.56
N ASN A 126 8.22 41.50 1.40
CA ASN A 126 8.83 42.69 0.84
C ASN A 126 8.54 43.85 1.81
N ASN A 127 9.40 44.00 2.81
CA ASN A 127 9.45 45.16 3.68
C ASN A 127 10.11 46.31 2.91
N VAL A 128 9.36 46.83 1.92
CA VAL A 128 9.58 48.19 1.40
C VAL A 128 9.22 49.12 2.56
N ARG A 129 10.23 49.48 3.35
CA ARG A 129 10.15 50.58 4.30
C ARG A 129 10.00 51.87 3.51
N ASP A 130 8.76 52.25 3.22
CA ASP A 130 8.44 53.59 2.76
C ASP A 130 8.65 54.59 3.90
N HIS A 131 9.88 55.07 4.01
CA HIS A 131 10.23 56.21 4.86
C HIS A 131 9.91 57.50 4.10
N LYS A 132 8.62 57.87 3.99
CA LYS A 132 8.25 59.20 3.50
C LYS A 132 7.20 59.90 4.36
N ARG A 133 7.73 60.91 5.07
CA ARG A 133 7.10 62.17 5.50
C ARG A 133 6.05 62.10 6.62
N SER A 134 6.59 62.13 7.84
CA SER A 134 5.98 62.90 8.93
C SER A 134 5.85 64.37 8.51
N MET A 135 4.68 64.77 8.02
CA MET A 135 4.27 66.18 7.91
C MET A 135 3.59 66.55 9.22
N ARG A 136 4.39 67.15 10.10
CA ARG A 136 3.99 67.73 11.37
C ARG A 136 3.15 68.99 11.11
N THR A 137 1.83 68.87 11.03
CA THR A 137 0.94 70.04 11.14
C THR A 137 0.79 70.42 12.60
N ARG A 138 1.57 71.42 13.01
CA ARG A 138 1.36 72.14 14.26
C ARG A 138 0.03 72.89 14.18
N HIS A 139 -0.78 72.69 15.21
CA HIS A 139 -1.93 73.53 15.51
C HIS A 139 -1.43 74.96 15.80
N ASN A 140 -2.17 75.97 15.35
CA ASN A 140 -2.14 77.31 15.94
C ASN A 140 -3.57 77.87 15.94
N VAL A 141 -4.02 78.11 17.18
CA VAL A 141 -5.02 79.04 17.73
C VAL A 141 -5.92 79.77 16.74
#